data_AF-A0A813HZM8-F1
#
_entry.id   AF-A0A813HZM8-F1
#
_cell.length_a   1.000
_cell.length_b   1.000
_cell.length_c   1.000
_cell.angle_alpha   90.00
_cell.angle_beta   90.00
_cell.angle_gamma   90.00
#
_symmetry.space_group_name_H-M   'P 1'
#
loop_
_entity.id
_entity.type
_entity.pdbx_description
1 polymer ?
#
loop_
_entity_poly.entity_id
_entity_poly.type
_entity_poly.pdbx_seq_one_letter_code
_entity_poly.pdbx_strand_id
1 'polypeptide(L)'
;MPLPDLTLEQVLELQAELYCGFSEPSFQEQLTELEARVGKAYVRHCDEHTQLFSTVQNQLLPSYGFEEGHRGVLQMLTVGARFNNDETFRQNRALINELLGLAPAPSRAPLVTETLSWA
;
A
#
# COMPACT_ATOMS: atom_id res chain seq x y z
N MET A 1 19.66 -12.81 7.08
CA MET A 1 20.62 -11.99 6.30
C MET A 1 20.61 -10.55 6.80
N PRO A 2 21.66 -9.73 6.54
CA PRO A 2 21.58 -8.30 6.78
C PRO A 2 20.48 -7.65 5.92
N LEU A 3 19.97 -6.50 6.35
CA LEU A 3 19.01 -5.72 5.56
C LEU A 3 19.70 -5.21 4.29
N PRO A 4 19.01 -5.16 3.13
CA PRO A 4 19.55 -4.48 1.97
C PRO A 4 19.71 -2.98 2.28
N ASP A 5 20.76 -2.40 1.72
CA ASP A 5 21.06 -0.97 1.86
C ASP A 5 20.65 -0.24 0.59
N LEU A 6 19.36 0.10 0.52
CA LEU A 6 18.75 0.75 -0.63
C LEU A 6 18.85 2.27 -0.52
N THR A 7 19.05 2.93 -1.65
CA THR A 7 18.95 4.39 -1.77
C THR A 7 17.47 4.83 -1.78
N LEU A 8 17.23 6.14 -1.62
CA LEU A 8 15.88 6.70 -1.76
C LEU A 8 15.29 6.38 -3.14
N GLU A 9 16.08 6.54 -4.21
CA GLU A 9 15.66 6.27 -5.59
C GLU A 9 15.17 4.83 -5.76
N GLN A 10 15.93 3.85 -5.26
CA GLN A 10 15.56 2.43 -5.32
C GLN A 10 14.29 2.13 -4.52
N VAL A 11 14.09 2.79 -3.38
CA VAL A 11 12.87 2.60 -2.58
C VAL A 11 11.65 3.25 -3.25
N LEU A 12 11.83 4.36 -3.98
CA LEU A 12 10.76 4.97 -4.78
C LEU A 12 10.41 4.09 -6.00
N GLU A 13 11.40 3.47 -6.65
CA GLU A 13 11.18 2.49 -7.72
C GLU A 13 10.40 1.28 -7.21
N LEU A 14 10.81 0.72 -6.06
CA LEU A 14 10.08 -0.33 -5.35
C LEU A 14 8.61 0.04 -5.07
N GLN A 15 8.35 1.27 -4.61
CA GLN A 15 6.97 1.74 -4.40
C GLN A 15 6.19 1.83 -5.71
N ALA A 16 6.82 2.28 -6.79
CA ALA A 16 6.17 2.36 -8.10
C ALA A 16 5.80 0.97 -8.63
N GLU A 17 6.71 0.00 -8.54
CA GLU A 17 6.42 -1.38 -8.95
C GLU A 17 5.35 -2.05 -8.08
N LEU A 18 5.38 -1.83 -6.77
CA LEU A 18 4.31 -2.29 -5.86
C LEU A 18 2.97 -1.68 -6.24
N TYR A 19 2.93 -0.37 -6.50
CA TYR A 19 1.72 0.32 -6.93
C TYR A 19 1.19 -0.30 -8.23
N CYS A 20 2.04 -0.50 -9.24
CA CYS A 20 1.67 -1.16 -10.50
C CYS A 20 1.07 -2.54 -10.25
N GLY A 21 1.78 -3.41 -9.52
CA GLY A 21 1.31 -4.77 -9.24
C GLY A 21 0.00 -4.83 -8.46
N PHE A 22 -0.20 -3.93 -7.50
CA PHE A 22 -1.46 -3.82 -6.79
C PHE A 22 -2.56 -3.13 -7.60
N SER A 23 -2.23 -2.34 -8.61
CA SER A 23 -3.22 -1.67 -9.47
C SER A 23 -3.76 -2.55 -10.59
N GLU A 24 -3.17 -3.74 -10.78
CA GLU A 24 -3.61 -4.70 -11.78
C GLU A 24 -5.10 -5.05 -11.61
N PRO A 25 -5.91 -5.02 -12.70
CA PRO A 25 -7.35 -5.27 -12.61
C PRO A 25 -7.70 -6.59 -11.91
N SER A 26 -6.94 -7.65 -12.21
CA SER A 26 -7.14 -8.97 -11.62
C SER A 26 -6.85 -9.02 -10.12
N PHE A 27 -5.92 -8.21 -9.63
CA PHE A 27 -5.64 -8.07 -8.20
C PHE A 27 -6.77 -7.29 -7.51
N GLN A 28 -7.20 -6.18 -8.12
CA GLN A 28 -8.26 -5.33 -7.56
C GLN A 28 -9.63 -6.02 -7.54
N GLU A 29 -9.93 -6.87 -8.53
CA GLU A 29 -11.11 -7.75 -8.51
C GLU A 29 -11.07 -8.71 -7.31
N GLN A 30 -9.94 -9.41 -7.11
CA GLN A 30 -9.75 -10.32 -5.97
C GLN A 30 -9.83 -9.59 -4.61
N LEU A 31 -9.25 -8.40 -4.52
CA LEU A 31 -9.33 -7.58 -3.31
C LEU A 31 -10.78 -7.16 -3.03
N THR A 32 -11.52 -6.74 -4.05
CA THR A 32 -12.92 -6.37 -3.92
C THR A 32 -13.78 -7.53 -3.42
N GLU A 33 -13.60 -8.72 -4.00
CA GLU A 33 -14.30 -9.94 -3.58
C GLU A 33 -13.96 -10.33 -2.14
N LEU A 34 -12.67 -10.22 -1.77
CA LEU A 34 -12.21 -10.48 -0.41
C LEU A 34 -12.85 -9.52 0.58
N GLU A 35 -12.77 -8.22 0.32
CA GLU A 35 -13.28 -7.18 1.22
C GLU A 35 -14.81 -7.22 1.34
N ALA A 36 -15.53 -7.69 0.32
CA ALA A 36 -16.97 -7.94 0.42
C ALA A 36 -17.31 -9.03 1.44
N ARG A 37 -16.40 -9.99 1.67
CA ARG A 37 -16.57 -11.09 2.63
C ARG A 37 -16.08 -10.74 4.03
N VAL A 38 -14.91 -10.10 4.15
CA VAL A 38 -14.22 -9.93 5.44
C VAL A 38 -14.13 -8.47 5.92
N GLY A 39 -14.55 -7.52 5.09
CA GLY A 39 -14.42 -6.09 5.33
C GLY A 39 -13.08 -5.53 4.86
N LYS A 40 -12.95 -4.20 4.90
CA LYS A 40 -11.74 -3.46 4.52
C LYS A 40 -10.56 -3.77 5.45
N ALA A 41 -9.36 -3.84 4.88
CA ALA A 41 -8.14 -4.14 5.63
C ALA A 41 -7.84 -3.13 6.76
N TYR A 42 -8.19 -1.85 6.59
CA TYR A 42 -8.03 -0.83 7.64
C TYR A 42 -8.94 -1.05 8.86
N VAL A 43 -10.06 -1.75 8.69
CA VAL A 43 -10.95 -2.14 9.81
C VAL A 43 -10.40 -3.38 10.49
N ARG A 44 -10.05 -4.37 9.67
CA ARG A 44 -9.50 -5.64 10.15
C ARG A 44 -8.61 -6.26 9.09
N HIS A 45 -7.31 -6.19 9.32
CA HIS A 45 -6.34 -6.94 8.55
C HIS A 45 -6.37 -8.42 8.98
N CYS A 46 -6.49 -9.35 8.02
CA CYS A 46 -6.56 -10.79 8.28
C CYS A 46 -5.60 -11.57 7.37
N ASP A 47 -5.47 -12.88 7.61
CA ASP A 47 -4.56 -13.75 6.86
C ASP A 47 -4.87 -13.78 5.36
N GLU A 48 -6.13 -13.67 4.96
CA GLU A 48 -6.53 -13.66 3.54
C GLU A 48 -6.04 -12.39 2.82
N HIS A 49 -6.06 -11.23 3.50
CA HIS A 49 -5.44 -10.01 2.97
C HIS A 49 -3.93 -10.20 2.83
N THR A 50 -3.29 -10.75 3.87
CA THR A 50 -1.84 -11.01 3.85
C THR A 50 -1.47 -11.95 2.71
N GLN A 51 -2.26 -13.01 2.47
CA GLN A 51 -2.05 -13.95 1.36
C GLN A 51 -2.20 -13.26 0.02
N LEU A 52 -3.25 -12.45 -0.18
CA LEU A 52 -3.45 -11.71 -1.42
C LEU A 52 -2.30 -10.73 -1.67
N PHE A 53 -1.92 -9.93 -0.68
CA PHE A 53 -0.82 -8.95 -0.82
C PHE A 53 0.52 -9.63 -1.12
N SER A 54 0.74 -10.80 -0.53
CA SER A 54 1.94 -11.61 -0.75
C SER A 54 2.07 -12.09 -2.21
N THR A 55 0.98 -12.17 -2.98
CA THR A 55 1.05 -12.58 -4.39
C THR A 55 1.86 -11.60 -5.24
N VAL A 56 1.82 -10.31 -4.91
CA VAL A 56 2.62 -9.25 -5.54
C VAL A 56 3.98 -9.13 -4.86
N GLN A 57 4.00 -9.06 -3.53
CA GLN A 57 5.24 -8.84 -2.77
C GLN A 57 6.27 -9.96 -3.00
N ASN A 58 5.86 -11.22 -3.04
CA ASN A 58 6.79 -12.34 -3.21
C ASN A 58 7.46 -12.38 -4.59
N GLN A 59 6.84 -11.79 -5.62
CA GLN A 59 7.43 -11.73 -6.96
C GLN A 59 8.48 -10.62 -7.07
N LEU A 60 8.32 -9.57 -6.27
CA LEU A 60 9.05 -8.31 -6.44
C LEU A 60 10.19 -8.16 -5.43
N LEU A 61 9.93 -8.45 -4.15
CA LEU A 61 10.87 -8.22 -3.06
C LEU A 61 12.25 -8.88 -3.25
N PRO A 62 12.36 -10.12 -3.78
CA PRO A 62 13.68 -10.74 -4.01
C PRO A 62 14.59 -9.93 -4.95
N SER A 63 14.04 -9.23 -5.94
CA SER A 63 14.81 -8.41 -6.90
C SER A 63 15.51 -7.22 -6.23
N TYR A 64 15.01 -6.78 -5.08
CA TYR A 64 15.58 -5.71 -4.26
C TYR A 64 16.46 -6.24 -3.11
N GLY A 65 16.72 -7.56 -3.07
CA GLY A 65 17.56 -8.20 -2.06
C GLY A 65 16.84 -8.48 -0.73
N PHE A 66 15.52 -8.39 -0.69
CA PHE A 66 14.73 -8.83 0.46
C PHE A 66 14.53 -10.35 0.42
N GLU A 67 14.29 -10.94 1.60
CA GLU A 67 13.92 -12.35 1.70
C GLU A 67 12.50 -12.62 1.13
N GLU A 68 12.20 -13.86 0.78
CA GLU A 68 10.84 -14.23 0.38
C GLU A 68 9.87 -14.25 1.58
N GLY A 69 8.57 -14.06 1.29
CA GLY A 69 7.50 -14.17 2.28
C GLY A 69 7.49 -13.04 3.32
N HIS A 70 6.90 -13.33 4.48
CA HIS A 70 6.65 -12.33 5.52
C HIS A 70 7.93 -11.65 6.04
N ARG A 71 9.06 -12.38 6.07
CA ARG A 71 10.34 -11.80 6.50
C ARG A 71 10.79 -10.70 5.56
N GLY A 72 10.65 -10.87 4.24
CA GLY A 72 10.93 -9.83 3.26
C GLY A 72 10.10 -8.57 3.46
N VAL A 73 8.81 -8.74 3.71
CA VAL A 73 7.90 -7.61 3.97
C VAL A 73 8.34 -6.81 5.20
N LEU A 74 8.71 -7.47 6.30
CA LEU A 74 9.23 -6.80 7.49
C LEU A 74 10.55 -6.06 7.21
N GLN A 75 11.43 -6.65 6.41
CA GLN A 75 12.67 -6.00 5.99
C GLN A 75 12.39 -4.77 5.14
N MET A 76 11.47 -4.86 4.17
CA MET A 76 11.04 -3.73 3.34
C MET A 76 10.50 -2.59 4.19
N LEU A 77 9.60 -2.88 5.14
CA LEU A 77 9.06 -1.87 6.05
C LEU A 77 10.16 -1.21 6.90
N THR A 78 11.15 -1.98 7.34
CA THR A 78 12.29 -1.49 8.12
C THR A 78 13.22 -0.59 7.29
N VAL A 79 13.50 -0.97 6.04
CA VAL A 79 14.30 -0.16 5.11
C VAL A 79 13.56 1.13 4.75
N GLY A 80 12.27 1.03 4.40
CA GLY A 80 11.44 2.18 4.05
C GLY A 80 11.29 3.19 5.18
N ALA A 81 11.31 2.75 6.45
CA ALA A 81 11.20 3.65 7.60
C ALA A 81 12.30 4.73 7.66
N ARG A 82 13.46 4.50 7.04
CA ARG A 82 14.57 5.47 6.92
C ARG A 82 14.17 6.70 6.10
N PHE A 83 13.19 6.56 5.21
CA PHE A 83 12.75 7.58 4.26
C PHE A 83 11.41 8.21 4.65
N ASN A 84 10.91 7.98 5.86
CA ASN A 84 9.62 8.52 6.32
C ASN A 84 9.51 10.05 6.31
N ASN A 85 10.62 10.79 6.26
CA ASN A 85 10.63 12.25 6.16
C ASN A 85 10.63 12.76 4.72
N ASP A 86 10.81 11.89 3.73
CA ASP A 86 10.76 12.26 2.31
C ASP A 86 9.31 12.41 1.83
N GLU A 87 9.02 13.50 1.14
CA GLU A 87 7.65 13.82 0.71
C GLU A 87 7.12 12.80 -0.30
N THR A 88 7.92 12.49 -1.32
CA THR A 88 7.51 11.57 -2.39
C THR A 88 7.30 10.16 -1.85
N PHE A 89 8.19 9.69 -0.98
CA PHE A 89 8.02 8.40 -0.31
C PHE A 89 6.72 8.31 0.49
N ARG A 90 6.38 9.38 1.23
CA ARG A 90 5.12 9.44 2.00
C ARG A 90 3.89 9.42 1.10
N GLN A 91 3.90 10.19 0.00
CA GLN A 91 2.80 10.26 -0.95
C GLN A 91 2.56 8.91 -1.62
N ASN A 92 3.61 8.27 -2.13
CA ASN A 92 3.53 6.95 -2.74
C ASN A 92 3.01 5.90 -1.75
N ARG A 93 3.48 5.92 -0.49
CA ARG A 93 2.97 5.02 0.55
C ARG A 93 1.49 5.23 0.82
N ALA A 94 1.02 6.49 0.82
CA ALA A 94 -0.39 6.79 1.02
C ALA A 94 -1.25 6.22 -0.12
N LEU A 95 -0.82 6.40 -1.37
CA LEU A 95 -1.49 5.85 -2.55
C LEU A 95 -1.57 4.32 -2.52
N ILE A 96 -0.47 3.64 -2.19
CA ILE A 96 -0.45 2.18 -2.05
C ILE A 96 -1.38 1.72 -0.91
N ASN A 97 -1.36 2.41 0.24
CA ASN A 97 -2.25 2.06 1.35
C ASN A 97 -3.72 2.26 1.01
N GLU A 98 -4.08 3.31 0.27
CA GLU A 98 -5.45 3.51 -0.22
C GLU A 98 -5.86 2.39 -1.20
N LEU A 99 -4.98 2.06 -2.15
CA LEU A 99 -5.18 1.01 -3.14
C LEU A 99 -5.38 -0.39 -2.52
N LEU A 100 -4.74 -0.64 -1.38
CA LEU A 100 -4.85 -1.89 -0.62
C LEU A 100 -6.01 -1.89 0.40
N GLY A 101 -6.79 -0.81 0.50
CA GLY A 101 -7.82 -0.68 1.52
C GLY A 101 -7.26 -0.62 2.95
N LEU A 102 -5.99 -0.24 3.11
CA LEU A 102 -5.30 -0.03 4.39
C LEU A 102 -5.46 1.39 4.94
N ALA A 103 -6.00 2.30 4.14
CA ALA A 103 -6.40 3.64 4.55
C ALA A 103 -7.82 3.93 4.03
N PRO A 104 -8.63 4.71 4.77
CA PRO A 104 -9.86 5.25 4.20
C PRO A 104 -9.49 6.20 3.05
N ALA A 105 -10.30 6.20 1.99
CA ALA A 105 -10.22 7.25 0.98
C ALA A 105 -10.30 8.61 1.68
N PRO A 106 -9.53 9.63 1.24
CA PRO A 106 -9.60 10.96 1.84
C PRO A 106 -11.06 11.38 1.84
N SER A 107 -11.59 11.73 3.02
CA SER A 107 -12.99 12.14 3.13
C SER A 107 -13.21 13.31 2.17
N ARG A 108 -13.93 13.08 1.07
CA ARG A 108 -14.61 14.17 0.37
C ARG A 108 -15.71 14.62 1.33
N ALA A 109 -15.36 15.47 2.30
CA ALA A 109 -16.37 16.28 2.95
C ALA A 109 -17.19 16.90 1.81
N PRO A 110 -18.52 16.81 1.82
CA PRO A 110 -19.31 17.48 0.80
C PRO A 110 -18.87 18.93 0.80
N LEU A 111 -18.52 19.44 -0.39
CA LEU A 111 -18.45 20.88 -0.58
C LEU A 111 -19.79 21.39 -0.07
N VAL A 112 -19.79 22.09 1.06
CA VAL A 112 -20.94 22.84 1.49
C VAL A 112 -21.10 23.89 0.40
N THR A 113 -21.90 23.58 -0.62
CA THR A 113 -22.40 24.59 -1.52
C THR A 113 -23.23 25.49 -0.63
N GLU A 114 -22.69 26.67 -0.33
CA GLU A 114 -23.42 27.81 0.20
C GLU A 114 -24.63 28.06 -0.72
N THR A 115 -25.73 27.36 -0.44
CA THR A 115 -27.06 27.80 -0.83
C THR A 115 -27.51 28.82 0.21
N LEU A 116 -27.30 30.07 -0.18
CA LEU A 116 -28.05 31.29 0.19
C LEU A 116 -29.42 31.05 0.83
N SER A 117 -29.72 31.80 1.89
CA SER A 117 -31.05 32.42 2.10
C SER A 117 -31.04 33.35 3.31
N TRP A 118 -31.18 34.64 3.01
CA TRP A 118 -31.43 35.76 3.92
C TRP A 118 -32.66 35.53 4.81
N ALA A 119 -32.55 35.85 6.09
CA ALA A 119 -33.64 36.26 6.98
C ALA A 119 -33.08 37.22 8.04
#